data_AF-A0A2L2YDD4-F1
#
_entry.id   AF-A0A2L2YDD4-F1
#
_cell.length_a   1.000
_cell.length_b   1.000
_cell.length_c   1.000
_cell.angle_alpha   90.00
_cell.angle_beta   90.00
_cell.angle_gamma   90.00
#
_symmetry.space_group_name_H-M   'P 1'
#
loop_
_entity.id
_entity.type
_entity.pdbx_description
1 polymer ?
#
loop_
_entity_poly.entity_id
_entity_poly.type
_entity_poly.pdbx_seq_one_letter_code
_entity_poly.pdbx_strand_id
1 'polypeptide(L)'
;SSGAIMKFYNCGCNFTHNIYIKEYKYHFKYFDNKKFFMDYGNILPNLGCDSESKKEILLKNITDEIKRRKGKEKNDVDRRNYLKRNYRPLDEIVYSIKEDYFHPTFAKLVEVTNQPDSQQIFHLLDVISTEKQIYGFPIFNENFCQRIIKELEYYNESNMPKEQPNTMNKNGVLLDDIGFHDGFSLVLRKDYLDPLVKVLFPEWRGQKLDSHKFFSVQYKSDQNTDLGFHYDNSEVTLNVCLGKTFEGSELYFGDMNSEPISESTCILIEPKVGYGLLHRGCQLHGVLNIKSGERCSLIMWMRSSTVRNQLCPMCNLKPSGLSQSSHYGDGFTLNDTVKEACYIT
;
A
#
# COMPACT_ATOMS: atom_id res chain seq x y z
N SER A 1 -26.21 -6.46 21.62
CA SER A 1 -24.99 -5.73 22.01
C SER A 1 -24.52 -4.93 20.82
N SER A 2 -24.57 -3.59 20.88
CA SER A 2 -24.02 -2.74 19.83
C SER A 2 -22.50 -2.94 19.79
N GLY A 3 -22.00 -3.77 18.87
CA GLY A 3 -20.58 -4.04 18.72
C GLY A 3 -19.84 -2.73 18.51
N ALA A 4 -18.87 -2.42 19.37
CA ALA A 4 -18.05 -1.22 19.21
C ALA A 4 -17.36 -1.26 17.84
N ILE A 5 -17.52 -0.20 17.06
CA ILE A 5 -16.82 -0.05 15.77
C ILE A 5 -15.32 -0.06 16.07
N MET A 6 -14.60 -1.01 15.45
CA MET A 6 -13.15 -1.12 15.57
C MET A 6 -12.50 0.18 15.07
N LYS A 7 -11.64 0.77 15.91
CA LYS A 7 -10.89 1.98 15.58
C LYS A 7 -9.48 1.61 15.13
N PHE A 8 -8.99 2.33 14.12
CA PHE A 8 -7.63 2.17 13.63
C PHE A 8 -6.77 3.39 13.89
N TYR A 9 -5.46 3.18 13.90
CA TYR A 9 -4.47 4.14 14.35
C TYR A 9 -3.26 4.16 13.43
N ASN A 10 -2.50 5.25 13.50
CA ASN A 10 -1.16 5.38 12.93
C ASN A 10 -0.13 5.31 14.07
N CYS A 11 1.04 4.73 13.80
CA CYS A 11 2.13 4.71 14.76
C CYS A 11 2.74 6.11 14.92
N GLY A 12 3.10 6.52 16.15
CA GLY A 12 3.73 7.82 16.42
C GLY A 12 5.06 8.00 15.69
N CYS A 13 5.71 6.91 15.28
CA CYS A 13 6.92 6.95 14.47
C CYS A 13 6.72 7.63 13.11
N ASN A 14 5.47 7.73 12.61
CA ASN A 14 5.16 8.45 11.38
C ASN A 14 5.64 9.91 11.42
N PHE A 15 5.80 10.52 12.60
CA PHE A 15 6.30 11.90 12.72
C PHE A 15 7.80 12.01 12.98
N THR A 16 8.51 10.89 13.17
CA THR A 16 9.92 10.89 13.59
C THR A 16 10.80 10.01 12.72
N HIS A 17 10.25 9.05 11.99
CA HIS A 17 10.98 8.07 11.21
C HIS A 17 10.69 8.23 9.71
N ASN A 18 11.61 7.70 8.91
CA ASN A 18 11.44 7.55 7.46
C ASN A 18 11.12 8.88 6.76
N ILE A 19 11.79 9.98 7.17
CA ILE A 19 11.62 11.30 6.58
C ILE A 19 12.56 11.40 5.37
N TYR A 20 12.01 11.15 4.19
CA TYR A 20 12.77 11.18 2.95
C TYR A 20 13.03 12.62 2.48
N ILE A 21 14.30 12.96 2.27
CA ILE A 21 14.71 14.23 1.68
C ILE A 21 15.30 13.98 0.30
N LYS A 22 14.53 14.35 -0.72
CA LYS A 22 14.83 14.08 -2.14
C LYS A 22 16.21 14.60 -2.57
N GLU A 23 16.60 15.79 -2.10
CA GLU A 23 17.88 16.42 -2.42
C GLU A 23 19.06 15.50 -2.06
N TYR A 24 18.98 14.83 -0.91
CA TYR A 24 20.03 13.95 -0.40
C TYR A 24 19.78 12.48 -0.71
N LYS A 25 18.61 12.15 -1.31
CA LYS A 25 18.13 10.77 -1.51
C LYS A 25 18.27 9.91 -0.24
N TYR A 26 17.98 10.51 0.91
CA TYR A 26 18.25 9.91 2.21
C TYR A 26 17.03 9.98 3.13
N HIS A 27 16.86 8.94 3.95
CA HIS A 27 15.79 8.86 4.95
C HIS A 27 16.34 9.19 6.33
N PHE A 28 15.82 10.26 6.92
CA PHE A 28 16.24 10.70 8.25
C PHE A 28 15.26 10.26 9.34
N LYS A 29 15.80 10.13 10.55
CA LYS A 29 15.03 10.17 11.80
C LYS A 29 15.16 11.56 12.40
N TYR A 30 14.07 12.09 12.95
CA TYR A 30 14.07 13.40 13.58
C TYR A 30 13.20 13.39 14.84
N PHE A 31 13.81 13.76 15.97
CA PHE A 31 13.14 13.91 17.26
C PHE A 31 13.23 15.36 17.74
N ASP A 32 14.45 15.90 17.69
CA ASP A 32 14.79 17.28 17.95
C ASP A 32 16.11 17.63 17.25
N ASN A 33 16.44 18.93 17.16
CA ASN A 33 17.65 19.41 16.49
C ASN A 33 18.94 18.86 17.11
N LYS A 34 18.99 18.75 18.44
CA LYS A 34 20.19 18.30 19.15
C LYS A 34 20.50 16.84 18.79
N LYS A 35 19.52 15.96 18.93
CA LYS A 35 19.65 14.54 18.57
C LYS A 35 19.92 14.35 17.09
N PHE A 36 19.28 15.13 16.23
CA PHE A 36 19.49 15.08 14.79
C PHE A 36 20.96 15.31 14.41
N PHE A 37 21.57 16.39 14.90
CA PHE A 37 22.98 16.67 14.59
C PHE A 37 23.95 15.74 15.30
N MET A 38 23.59 15.18 16.47
CA MET A 38 24.36 14.10 17.08
C MET A 38 24.38 12.84 16.20
N ASP A 39 23.25 12.47 15.60
CA ASP A 39 23.13 11.25 14.79
C ASP A 39 23.72 11.40 13.39
N TYR A 40 23.51 12.56 12.76
CA TYR A 40 23.81 12.75 11.34
C TYR A 40 24.95 13.72 11.06
N GLY A 41 25.42 14.50 12.06
CA GLY A 41 26.39 15.57 11.86
C GLY A 41 27.65 15.15 11.10
N ASN A 42 28.14 13.93 11.35
CA ASN A 42 29.34 13.39 10.71
C ASN A 42 29.10 12.91 9.27
N ILE A 43 27.86 12.56 8.89
CA ILE A 43 27.56 12.05 7.54
C ILE A 43 27.00 13.14 6.62
N LEU A 44 26.44 14.22 7.17
CA LEU A 44 25.83 15.30 6.39
C LEU A 44 26.79 15.91 5.35
N PRO A 45 28.08 16.17 5.63
CA PRO A 45 29.01 16.66 4.62
C PRO A 45 29.17 15.69 3.44
N ASN A 46 29.21 14.38 3.70
CA ASN A 46 29.32 13.34 2.67
C ASN A 46 28.06 13.24 1.80
N LEU A 47 26.90 13.64 2.35
CA LEU A 47 25.65 13.79 1.61
C LEU A 47 25.58 15.12 0.83
N GLY A 48 26.60 15.98 0.92
CA GLY A 48 26.63 17.30 0.28
C GLY A 48 26.00 18.42 1.11
N CYS A 49 25.67 18.17 2.39
CA CYS A 49 25.15 19.14 3.37
C CYS A 49 26.29 19.61 4.29
N ASP A 50 27.17 20.45 3.75
CA ASP A 50 28.46 20.85 4.32
C ASP A 50 28.53 22.31 4.85
N SER A 51 27.48 23.10 4.63
CA SER A 51 27.38 24.48 5.12
C SER A 51 26.22 24.65 6.10
N GLU A 52 26.30 25.67 6.97
CA GLU A 52 25.21 26.00 7.88
C GLU A 52 23.91 26.35 7.13
N SER A 53 24.00 27.08 6.01
CA SER A 53 22.84 27.38 5.17
C SER A 53 22.13 26.13 4.64
N LYS A 54 22.88 25.11 4.21
CA LYS A 54 22.30 23.84 3.76
C LYS A 54 21.66 23.06 4.92
N LYS A 55 22.28 23.08 6.11
CA LYS A 55 21.71 22.45 7.32
C LYS A 55 20.39 23.12 7.72
N GLU A 56 20.30 24.45 7.65
CA GLU A 56 19.05 25.18 7.91
C GLU A 56 17.95 24.80 6.92
N ILE A 57 18.27 24.73 5.62
CA ILE A 57 17.33 24.28 4.58
C ILE A 57 16.88 22.84 4.82
N LEU A 58 17.80 21.93 5.17
CA LEU A 58 17.50 20.54 5.51
C LEU A 58 16.53 20.46 6.70
N LEU A 59 16.81 21.17 7.79
CA LEU A 59 15.92 21.22 8.95
C LEU A 59 14.55 21.78 8.59
N LYS A 60 14.50 22.84 7.78
CA LYS A 60 13.23 23.39 7.29
C LYS A 60 12.45 22.33 6.52
N ASN A 61 13.08 21.63 5.57
CA ASN A 61 12.43 20.58 4.79
C ASN A 61 11.93 19.42 5.67
N ILE A 62 12.70 19.00 6.67
CA ILE A 62 12.28 17.99 7.66
C ILE A 62 11.05 18.46 8.44
N THR A 63 11.09 19.68 8.98
CA THR A 63 9.98 20.22 9.78
C THR A 63 8.72 20.46 8.95
N ASP A 64 8.85 20.91 7.70
CA ASP A 64 7.75 21.06 6.76
C ASP A 64 7.09 19.71 6.45
N GLU A 65 7.89 18.64 6.25
CA GLU A 65 7.38 17.28 6.04
C GLU A 65 6.64 16.75 7.28
N ILE A 66 7.18 16.96 8.49
CA ILE A 66 6.50 16.58 9.74
C ILE A 66 5.18 17.33 9.89
N LYS A 67 5.17 18.63 9.61
CA LYS A 67 3.96 19.46 9.65
C LYS A 67 2.92 18.95 8.66
N ARG A 68 3.33 18.61 7.44
CA ARG A 68 2.47 17.99 6.43
C ARG A 68 1.86 16.68 6.93
N ARG A 69 2.67 15.77 7.49
CA ARG A 69 2.18 14.50 8.07
C ARG A 69 1.17 14.72 9.20
N LYS A 70 1.40 15.70 10.08
CA LYS A 70 0.46 16.05 11.16
C LYS A 70 -0.87 16.60 10.64
N GLY A 71 -0.85 17.37 9.55
CA GLY A 71 -2.06 17.91 8.91
C GLY A 71 -2.80 16.90 8.02
N LYS A 72 -2.14 15.80 7.63
CA LYS A 72 -2.64 14.86 6.62
C LYS A 72 -4.02 14.28 6.96
N GLU A 73 -4.22 13.81 8.18
CA GLU A 73 -5.48 13.18 8.59
C GLU A 73 -6.67 14.12 8.41
N LYS A 74 -6.54 15.39 8.82
CA LYS A 74 -7.57 16.40 8.61
C LYS A 74 -7.85 16.63 7.13
N ASN A 75 -6.79 16.79 6.32
CA ASN A 75 -6.92 17.01 4.89
C ASN A 75 -7.59 15.83 4.17
N ASP A 76 -7.27 14.59 4.57
CA ASP A 76 -7.87 13.38 4.02
C ASP A 76 -9.37 13.28 4.36
N VAL A 77 -9.76 13.66 5.58
CA VAL A 77 -11.17 13.75 5.99
C VAL A 77 -11.91 14.80 5.17
N ASP A 78 -11.38 16.03 5.10
CA ASP A 78 -12.00 17.13 4.37
C ASP A 78 -12.17 16.79 2.89
N ARG A 79 -11.13 16.20 2.29
CA ARG A 79 -11.13 15.74 0.89
C ARG A 79 -12.16 14.65 0.63
N ARG A 80 -12.20 13.59 1.44
CA ARG A 80 -13.21 12.52 1.28
C ARG A 80 -14.64 13.04 1.44
N ASN A 81 -14.88 13.93 2.40
CA ASN A 81 -16.18 14.57 2.57
C ASN A 81 -16.58 15.41 1.36
N TYR A 82 -15.62 16.13 0.77
CA TYR A 82 -15.84 16.87 -0.46
C TYR A 82 -16.15 15.94 -1.65
N LEU A 83 -15.35 14.89 -1.84
CA LEU A 83 -15.54 13.90 -2.91
C LEU A 83 -16.91 13.23 -2.82
N LYS A 84 -17.29 12.76 -1.62
CA LYS A 84 -18.60 12.13 -1.38
C LYS A 84 -19.78 13.03 -1.77
N ARG A 85 -19.65 14.35 -1.66
CA ARG A 85 -20.71 15.31 -1.99
C ARG A 85 -20.70 15.68 -3.48
N ASN A 86 -19.52 15.83 -4.07
CA ASN A 86 -19.36 16.51 -5.35
C ASN A 86 -18.94 15.61 -6.52
N TYR A 87 -18.26 14.49 -6.25
CA TYR A 87 -17.89 13.55 -7.31
C TYR A 87 -19.10 12.70 -7.72
N ARG A 88 -19.21 12.44 -9.02
CA ARG A 88 -20.24 11.57 -9.60
C ARG A 88 -19.52 10.53 -10.45
N PRO A 89 -19.67 9.24 -10.15
CA PRO A 89 -19.07 8.20 -10.97
C PRO A 89 -19.47 8.29 -12.44
N LEU A 90 -18.56 7.89 -13.34
CA LEU A 90 -18.91 7.66 -14.74
C LEU A 90 -19.70 6.36 -14.87
N ASP A 91 -19.33 5.35 -14.09
CA ASP A 91 -19.93 4.03 -14.10
C ASP A 91 -20.22 3.56 -12.67
N GLU A 92 -21.41 3.86 -12.14
CA GLU A 92 -21.79 3.49 -10.77
C GLU A 92 -21.78 1.97 -10.51
N ILE A 93 -21.89 1.17 -11.57
CA ILE A 93 -21.98 -0.29 -11.46
C ILE A 93 -20.66 -0.91 -10.99
N VAL A 94 -19.50 -0.30 -11.33
CA VAL A 94 -18.19 -0.87 -10.96
C VAL A 94 -17.82 -0.69 -9.49
N TYR A 95 -18.59 0.10 -8.74
CA TYR A 95 -18.35 0.40 -7.31
C TYR A 95 -18.77 -0.72 -6.36
N SER A 96 -19.43 -1.75 -6.88
CA SER A 96 -19.82 -2.94 -6.12
C SER A 96 -19.30 -4.20 -6.81
N ILE A 97 -18.74 -5.13 -6.06
CA ILE A 97 -18.29 -6.41 -6.60
C ILE A 97 -19.44 -7.16 -7.26
N LYS A 98 -19.13 -7.78 -8.40
CA LYS A 98 -19.98 -8.74 -9.07
C LYS A 98 -19.13 -9.92 -9.53
N GLU A 99 -19.70 -11.12 -9.44
CA GLU A 99 -19.01 -12.35 -9.84
C GLU A 99 -18.61 -12.35 -11.32
N ASP A 100 -19.38 -11.68 -12.18
CA ASP A 100 -19.10 -11.53 -13.60
C ASP A 100 -17.90 -10.62 -13.91
N TYR A 101 -17.27 -10.00 -12.90
CA TYR A 101 -16.01 -9.26 -13.07
C TYR A 101 -14.79 -10.18 -12.99
N PHE A 102 -14.95 -11.36 -12.38
CA PHE A 102 -13.83 -12.25 -12.12
C PHE A 102 -13.52 -13.16 -13.31
N HIS A 103 -12.24 -13.54 -13.40
CA HIS A 103 -11.82 -14.63 -14.25
C HIS A 103 -12.28 -15.97 -13.63
N PRO A 104 -12.70 -16.98 -14.42
CA PRO A 104 -13.19 -18.26 -13.89
C PRO A 104 -12.23 -18.95 -12.91
N THR A 105 -10.91 -18.85 -13.16
CA THR A 105 -9.88 -19.38 -12.25
C THR A 105 -9.95 -18.77 -10.86
N PHE A 106 -10.18 -17.45 -10.75
CA PHE A 106 -10.28 -16.79 -9.45
C PHE A 106 -11.53 -17.19 -8.68
N ALA A 107 -12.68 -17.27 -9.37
CA ALA A 107 -13.91 -17.79 -8.78
C ALA A 107 -13.69 -19.21 -8.23
N LYS A 108 -12.99 -20.08 -8.98
CA LYS A 108 -12.67 -21.43 -8.53
C LYS A 108 -11.71 -21.46 -7.35
N LEU A 109 -10.67 -20.60 -7.36
CA LEU A 109 -9.74 -20.45 -6.25
C LEU A 109 -10.48 -20.14 -4.95
N VAL A 110 -11.39 -19.16 -4.98
CA VAL A 110 -12.17 -18.76 -3.80
C VAL A 110 -13.12 -19.87 -3.35
N GLU A 111 -13.77 -20.57 -4.28
CA GLU A 111 -14.59 -21.76 -3.94
C GLU A 111 -13.77 -22.82 -3.19
N VAL A 112 -12.55 -23.14 -3.67
CA VAL A 112 -11.67 -24.15 -3.07
C VAL A 112 -11.15 -23.73 -1.69
N THR A 113 -10.86 -22.44 -1.47
CA THR A 113 -10.42 -21.98 -0.14
C THR A 113 -11.46 -22.18 0.97
N ASN A 114 -12.72 -22.32 0.60
CA ASN A 114 -13.82 -22.58 1.53
C ASN A 114 -14.03 -24.08 1.80
N GLN A 115 -13.30 -24.97 1.13
CA GLN A 115 -13.36 -26.42 1.32
C GLN A 115 -12.37 -26.91 2.40
N PRO A 116 -12.60 -28.09 3.00
CA PRO A 116 -11.70 -28.66 4.01
C PRO A 116 -10.28 -28.93 3.48
N ASP A 117 -10.15 -29.30 2.20
CA ASP A 117 -8.86 -29.54 1.54
C ASP A 117 -8.43 -28.32 0.72
N SER A 118 -8.10 -27.23 1.44
CA SER A 118 -7.72 -25.95 0.83
C SER A 118 -6.34 -25.98 0.14
N GLN A 119 -5.59 -27.08 0.22
CA GLN A 119 -4.28 -27.21 -0.43
C GLN A 119 -4.39 -27.35 -1.96
N GLN A 120 -5.57 -27.73 -2.46
CA GLN A 120 -5.80 -27.83 -3.91
C GLN A 120 -5.65 -26.49 -4.66
N ILE A 121 -5.65 -25.35 -3.94
CA ILE A 121 -5.42 -24.04 -4.57
C ILE A 121 -4.08 -23.95 -5.29
N PHE A 122 -3.06 -24.69 -4.86
CA PHE A 122 -1.73 -24.69 -5.49
C PHE A 122 -1.74 -25.25 -6.92
N HIS A 123 -2.78 -25.98 -7.31
CA HIS A 123 -2.99 -26.43 -8.69
C HIS A 123 -3.70 -25.40 -9.58
N LEU A 124 -4.26 -24.35 -8.99
CA LEU A 124 -5.08 -23.35 -9.68
C LEU A 124 -4.38 -21.99 -9.82
N LEU A 125 -3.22 -21.81 -9.19
CA LEU A 125 -2.40 -20.60 -9.25
C LEU A 125 -1.01 -20.91 -9.78
N ASP A 126 -0.34 -19.89 -10.29
CA ASP A 126 1.06 -19.96 -10.68
C ASP A 126 1.93 -19.73 -9.44
N VAL A 127 2.66 -20.77 -9.03
CA VAL A 127 3.71 -20.64 -8.00
C VAL A 127 4.97 -20.09 -8.66
N ILE A 128 5.10 -18.77 -8.69
CA ILE A 128 6.22 -18.08 -9.35
C ILE A 128 7.51 -18.32 -8.54
N SER A 129 7.43 -18.26 -7.22
CA SER A 129 8.53 -18.64 -6.33
C SER A 129 8.01 -19.14 -5.00
N THR A 130 8.31 -20.40 -4.67
CA THR A 130 8.00 -20.99 -3.36
C THR A 130 8.82 -20.34 -2.26
N GLU A 131 10.13 -20.17 -2.48
CA GLU A 131 11.06 -19.57 -1.51
C GLU A 131 10.67 -18.13 -1.17
N LYS A 132 10.37 -17.32 -2.20
CA LYS A 132 10.01 -15.92 -2.02
C LYS A 132 8.51 -15.71 -1.76
N GLN A 133 7.72 -16.78 -1.83
CA GLN A 133 6.26 -16.79 -1.66
C GLN A 133 5.57 -15.76 -2.57
N ILE A 134 5.83 -15.87 -3.86
CA ILE A 134 5.19 -15.04 -4.90
C ILE A 134 4.24 -15.93 -5.69
N TYR A 135 2.97 -15.55 -5.68
CA TYR A 135 1.90 -16.30 -6.35
C TYR A 135 1.21 -15.40 -7.37
N GLY A 136 0.89 -15.96 -8.54
CA GLY A 136 0.19 -15.26 -9.60
C GLY A 136 -1.06 -15.99 -10.05
N PHE A 137 -2.11 -15.26 -10.42
CA PHE A 137 -3.33 -15.85 -10.96
C PHE A 137 -4.19 -14.78 -11.67
N PRO A 138 -4.98 -15.15 -12.69
CA PRO A 138 -5.92 -14.22 -13.32
C PRO A 138 -7.07 -13.91 -12.35
N ILE A 139 -7.32 -12.63 -12.08
CA ILE A 139 -8.36 -12.16 -11.13
C ILE A 139 -9.53 -11.57 -11.87
N PHE A 140 -9.29 -10.57 -12.71
CA PHE A 140 -10.33 -9.84 -13.39
C PHE A 140 -10.36 -10.16 -14.87
N ASN A 141 -11.55 -10.14 -15.47
CA ASN A 141 -11.66 -10.17 -16.93
C ASN A 141 -11.35 -8.81 -17.55
N GLU A 142 -11.04 -8.81 -18.84
CA GLU A 142 -10.65 -7.60 -19.58
C GLU A 142 -11.75 -6.55 -19.63
N ASN A 143 -13.02 -6.94 -19.67
CA ASN A 143 -14.15 -5.99 -19.71
C ASN A 143 -14.18 -5.14 -18.43
N PHE A 144 -14.09 -5.78 -17.27
CA PHE A 144 -14.02 -5.07 -16.00
C PHE A 144 -12.78 -4.18 -15.91
N CYS A 145 -11.61 -4.68 -16.32
CA CYS A 145 -10.37 -3.90 -16.36
C CYS A 145 -10.52 -2.61 -17.18
N GLN A 146 -11.13 -2.68 -18.37
CA GLN A 146 -11.37 -1.52 -19.22
C GLN A 146 -12.34 -0.51 -18.58
N ARG A 147 -13.40 -0.99 -17.91
CA ARG A 147 -14.37 -0.11 -17.24
C ARG A 147 -13.74 0.64 -16.07
N ILE A 148 -12.93 -0.04 -15.26
CA ILE A 148 -12.18 0.61 -14.17
C ILE A 148 -11.18 1.63 -14.73
N ILE A 149 -10.44 1.30 -15.79
CA ILE A 149 -9.52 2.28 -16.41
C ILE A 149 -10.27 3.56 -16.79
N LYS A 150 -11.43 3.44 -17.44
CA LYS A 150 -12.26 4.60 -17.84
C LYS A 150 -12.73 5.43 -16.64
N GLU A 151 -13.18 4.78 -15.57
CA GLU A 151 -13.58 5.47 -14.34
C GLU A 151 -12.40 6.23 -13.71
N LEU A 152 -11.22 5.62 -13.68
CA LEU A 152 -10.01 6.26 -13.14
C LEU A 152 -9.52 7.43 -14.00
N GLU A 153 -9.59 7.31 -15.34
CA GLU A 153 -9.28 8.38 -16.28
C GLU A 153 -10.26 9.54 -16.11
N TYR A 154 -11.56 9.26 -16.03
CA TYR A 154 -12.59 10.26 -15.79
C TYR A 154 -12.37 11.04 -14.48
N TYR A 155 -12.05 10.34 -13.38
CA TYR A 155 -11.69 11.01 -12.13
C TYR A 155 -10.43 11.87 -12.29
N ASN A 156 -9.42 11.36 -12.98
CA ASN A 156 -8.16 12.08 -13.20
C ASN A 156 -8.33 13.35 -14.04
N GLU A 157 -9.20 13.34 -15.05
CA GLU A 157 -9.53 14.49 -15.89
C GLU A 157 -10.44 15.52 -15.20
N SER A 158 -11.13 15.12 -14.11
CA SER A 158 -12.00 16.02 -13.36
C SER A 158 -11.22 17.06 -12.53
N ASN A 159 -11.90 18.14 -12.11
CA ASN A 159 -11.37 19.13 -11.17
C ASN A 159 -11.45 18.68 -9.69
N MET A 160 -11.72 17.41 -9.42
CA MET A 160 -11.82 16.90 -8.06
C MET A 160 -10.46 16.88 -7.35
N PRO A 161 -10.44 17.10 -6.02
CA PRO A 161 -9.20 17.13 -5.25
C PRO A 161 -8.52 15.75 -5.22
N LYS A 162 -7.27 15.71 -5.67
CA LYS A 162 -6.45 14.49 -5.75
C LYS A 162 -5.42 14.43 -4.61
N GLU A 163 -5.08 13.23 -4.18
CA GLU A 163 -4.02 12.96 -3.22
C GLU A 163 -3.19 11.80 -3.75
N GLN A 164 -1.88 11.85 -3.49
CA GLN A 164 -0.95 10.82 -3.94
C GLN A 164 -1.17 9.55 -3.11
N PRO A 165 -1.31 8.37 -3.73
CA PRO A 165 -1.50 7.14 -2.98
C PRO A 165 -0.33 6.81 -2.06
N ASN A 166 0.89 7.12 -2.45
CA ASN A 166 2.06 6.99 -1.59
C ASN A 166 3.16 7.95 -2.05
N THR A 167 4.28 7.97 -1.35
CA THR A 167 5.41 8.88 -1.62
C THR A 167 6.07 8.68 -2.98
N MET A 168 5.79 7.56 -3.67
CA MET A 168 6.42 7.19 -4.95
C MET A 168 5.46 7.33 -6.13
N ASN A 169 4.14 7.31 -5.89
CA ASN A 169 3.11 7.34 -6.94
C ASN A 169 2.38 8.68 -6.98
N LYS A 170 2.61 9.45 -8.04
CA LYS A 170 2.03 10.79 -8.19
C LYS A 170 0.69 10.84 -8.93
N ASN A 171 0.44 9.86 -9.79
CA ASN A 171 -0.70 9.86 -10.72
C ASN A 171 -1.76 8.79 -10.41
N GLY A 172 -1.58 8.09 -9.29
CA GLY A 172 -2.52 7.08 -8.85
C GLY A 172 -3.75 7.67 -8.17
N VAL A 173 -4.80 6.87 -8.05
CA VAL A 173 -6.06 7.25 -7.40
C VAL A 173 -6.26 6.40 -6.17
N LEU A 174 -6.70 7.01 -5.06
CA LEU A 174 -7.16 6.29 -3.88
C LEU A 174 -8.63 5.86 -4.11
N LEU A 175 -8.87 4.59 -4.40
CA LEU A 175 -10.18 4.10 -4.84
C LEU A 175 -11.25 4.26 -3.75
N ASP A 176 -10.88 4.04 -2.49
CA ASP A 176 -11.80 4.21 -1.36
C ASP A 176 -12.27 5.67 -1.21
N ASP A 177 -11.47 6.65 -1.63
CA ASP A 177 -11.81 8.07 -1.52
C ASP A 177 -12.85 8.51 -2.54
N ILE A 178 -12.94 7.80 -3.67
CA ILE A 178 -13.94 8.06 -4.70
C ILE A 178 -15.19 7.18 -4.55
N GLY A 179 -15.20 6.24 -3.60
CA GLY A 179 -16.40 5.51 -3.18
C GLY A 179 -16.35 3.98 -3.29
N PHE A 180 -15.22 3.38 -3.67
CA PHE A 180 -15.12 1.92 -3.84
C PHE A 180 -15.12 1.13 -2.52
N HIS A 181 -15.11 1.79 -1.36
CA HIS A 181 -14.83 1.11 -0.11
C HIS A 181 -15.85 0.00 0.24
N ASP A 182 -17.09 0.38 0.48
CA ASP A 182 -18.09 -0.51 1.07
C ASP A 182 -18.51 -1.63 0.12
N GLY A 183 -18.73 -1.29 -1.16
CA GLY A 183 -19.23 -2.23 -2.16
C GLY A 183 -18.14 -3.07 -2.84
N PHE A 184 -16.89 -2.61 -2.84
CA PHE A 184 -15.83 -3.24 -3.63
C PHE A 184 -14.62 -3.66 -2.79
N SER A 185 -13.82 -2.71 -2.29
CA SER A 185 -12.52 -3.05 -1.70
C SER A 185 -12.62 -3.79 -0.37
N LEU A 186 -13.62 -3.46 0.45
CA LEU A 186 -13.95 -4.19 1.67
C LEU A 186 -14.34 -5.64 1.36
N VAL A 187 -15.23 -5.83 0.40
CA VAL A 187 -15.75 -7.12 -0.05
C VAL A 187 -14.61 -7.95 -0.65
N LEU A 188 -13.82 -7.37 -1.57
CA LEU A 188 -12.69 -8.04 -2.23
C LEU A 188 -11.71 -8.60 -1.20
N ARG A 189 -11.31 -7.74 -0.27
CA ARG A 189 -10.36 -8.13 0.78
C ARG A 189 -10.93 -9.21 1.68
N LYS A 190 -12.14 -9.00 2.20
CA LYS A 190 -12.69 -9.82 3.28
C LYS A 190 -13.16 -11.18 2.76
N ASP A 191 -13.85 -11.19 1.65
CA ASP A 191 -14.61 -12.37 1.21
C ASP A 191 -13.86 -13.19 0.15
N TYR A 192 -12.90 -12.59 -0.57
CA TYR A 192 -12.13 -13.25 -1.64
C TYR A 192 -10.65 -13.41 -1.30
N LEU A 193 -9.97 -12.34 -0.84
CA LEU A 193 -8.51 -12.37 -0.64
C LEU A 193 -8.08 -12.92 0.73
N ASP A 194 -8.75 -12.56 1.83
CA ASP A 194 -8.40 -13.04 3.17
C ASP A 194 -8.46 -14.58 3.29
N PRO A 195 -9.43 -15.30 2.68
CA PRO A 195 -9.41 -16.76 2.61
C PRO A 195 -8.19 -17.33 1.89
N LEU A 196 -7.78 -16.74 0.76
CA LEU A 196 -6.57 -17.15 0.02
C LEU A 196 -5.32 -16.92 0.87
N VAL A 197 -5.23 -15.74 1.48
CA VAL A 197 -4.09 -15.35 2.33
C VAL A 197 -3.97 -16.25 3.56
N LYS A 198 -5.08 -16.79 4.07
CA LYS A 198 -5.06 -17.77 5.18
C LYS A 198 -4.27 -19.03 4.83
N VAL A 199 -4.35 -19.47 3.58
CA VAL A 199 -3.65 -20.67 3.10
C VAL A 199 -2.23 -20.32 2.66
N LEU A 200 -2.07 -19.23 1.91
CA LEU A 200 -0.79 -18.87 1.28
C LEU A 200 0.20 -18.19 2.23
N PHE A 201 -0.29 -17.40 3.18
CA PHE A 201 0.53 -16.60 4.10
C PHE A 201 -0.02 -16.65 5.54
N PRO A 202 -0.16 -17.84 6.16
CA PRO A 202 -0.79 -17.97 7.48
C PRO A 202 -0.11 -17.11 8.57
N GLU A 203 1.22 -16.99 8.52
CA GLU A 203 2.01 -16.18 9.46
C GLU A 203 1.73 -14.68 9.34
N TRP A 204 1.62 -14.18 8.10
CA TRP A 204 1.41 -12.76 7.81
C TRP A 204 -0.05 -12.34 7.93
N ARG A 205 -0.98 -13.28 7.82
CA ARG A 205 -2.40 -13.04 8.06
C ARG A 205 -2.69 -12.74 9.54
N GLY A 206 -2.00 -13.43 10.45
CA GLY A 206 -2.42 -13.48 11.85
C GLY A 206 -3.88 -13.95 11.97
N GLN A 207 -4.71 -13.25 12.75
CA GLN A 207 -6.12 -13.64 12.90
C GLN A 207 -6.97 -13.37 11.66
N LYS A 208 -6.70 -12.27 10.95
CA LYS A 208 -7.36 -11.84 9.71
C LYS A 208 -6.63 -10.62 9.14
N LEU A 209 -6.76 -10.40 7.85
CA LEU A 209 -6.59 -9.08 7.28
C LEU A 209 -7.83 -8.25 7.68
N ASP A 210 -7.66 -7.09 8.32
CA ASP A 210 -8.76 -6.26 8.85
C ASP A 210 -8.73 -4.81 8.40
N SER A 211 -7.66 -4.39 7.73
CA SER A 211 -7.52 -3.07 7.14
C SER A 211 -6.86 -3.15 5.77
N HIS A 212 -7.05 -2.12 4.95
CA HIS A 212 -6.37 -2.02 3.66
C HIS A 212 -6.16 -0.58 3.21
N LYS A 213 -5.41 -0.46 2.13
CA LYS A 213 -5.36 0.72 1.27
C LYS A 213 -5.45 0.25 -0.18
N PHE A 214 -6.46 0.75 -0.90
CA PHE A 214 -6.70 0.36 -2.28
C PHE A 214 -6.49 1.54 -3.22
N PHE A 215 -5.59 1.38 -4.19
CA PHE A 215 -5.21 2.47 -5.06
C PHE A 215 -4.77 2.00 -6.44
N SER A 216 -4.88 2.88 -7.43
CA SER A 216 -4.32 2.66 -8.75
C SER A 216 -2.93 3.25 -8.86
N VAL A 217 -2.14 2.74 -9.80
CA VAL A 217 -0.86 3.31 -10.24
C VAL A 217 -0.88 3.41 -11.75
N GLN A 218 -0.35 4.52 -12.29
CA GLN A 218 -0.20 4.73 -13.72
C GLN A 218 1.27 4.98 -14.06
N TYR A 219 1.77 4.19 -15.01
CA TYR A 219 3.09 4.29 -15.59
C TYR A 219 2.97 4.88 -16.98
N LYS A 220 3.82 5.85 -17.32
CA LYS A 220 3.88 6.47 -18.64
C LYS A 220 5.33 6.68 -19.05
N SER A 221 5.65 6.49 -20.32
CA SER A 221 7.02 6.60 -20.84
C SER A 221 7.60 8.01 -20.77
N ASP A 222 6.75 9.04 -20.77
CA ASP A 222 7.13 10.46 -20.67
C ASP A 222 7.34 10.92 -19.22
N GLN A 223 7.10 10.06 -18.24
CA GLN A 223 7.21 10.39 -16.83
C GLN A 223 8.23 9.47 -16.15
N ASN A 224 9.19 10.08 -15.46
CA ASN A 224 10.13 9.33 -14.63
C ASN A 224 9.37 8.72 -13.44
N THR A 225 8.92 7.49 -13.64
CA THR A 225 8.06 6.71 -12.74
C THR A 225 8.84 5.60 -12.07
N ASP A 226 10.16 5.78 -11.91
CA ASP A 226 10.99 4.87 -11.11
C ASP A 226 10.40 4.82 -9.70
N LEU A 227 9.73 3.70 -9.43
CA LEU A 227 9.16 3.40 -8.13
C LEU A 227 10.24 3.01 -7.11
N GLY A 228 11.50 2.91 -7.53
CA GLY A 228 12.61 2.48 -6.70
C GLY A 228 12.43 1.06 -6.19
N PHE A 229 13.51 0.53 -5.62
CA PHE A 229 13.47 -0.74 -4.90
C PHE A 229 12.95 -0.47 -3.48
N HIS A 230 11.75 -0.97 -3.16
CA HIS A 230 11.02 -0.62 -1.95
C HIS A 230 10.25 -1.80 -1.38
N TYR A 231 9.72 -1.63 -0.16
CA TYR A 231 8.74 -2.53 0.43
C TYR A 231 7.41 -1.80 0.63
N ASP A 232 6.35 -2.56 0.80
CA ASP A 232 5.01 -2.04 1.01
C ASP A 232 4.66 -1.91 2.49
N ASN A 233 3.84 -0.91 2.80
CA ASN A 233 3.22 -0.77 4.10
C ASN A 233 2.00 -1.71 4.19
N SER A 234 2.23 -3.03 4.10
CA SER A 234 1.24 -4.11 4.15
C SER A 234 1.85 -5.37 4.80
N GLU A 235 1.01 -6.32 5.19
CA GLU A 235 1.46 -7.68 5.47
C GLU A 235 1.48 -8.51 4.19
N VAL A 236 0.45 -8.34 3.36
CA VAL A 236 0.35 -8.93 2.01
C VAL A 236 -0.11 -7.86 1.03
N THR A 237 0.52 -7.80 -0.13
CA THR A 237 0.14 -6.92 -1.24
C THR A 237 -0.41 -7.73 -2.39
N LEU A 238 -1.52 -7.25 -2.96
CA LEU A 238 -1.99 -7.64 -4.27
C LEU A 238 -1.67 -6.54 -5.29
N ASN A 239 -1.08 -6.90 -6.43
CA ASN A 239 -0.86 -6.03 -7.58
C ASN A 239 -1.51 -6.64 -8.83
N VAL A 240 -2.51 -5.97 -9.41
CA VAL A 240 -3.23 -6.42 -10.61
C VAL A 240 -2.98 -5.47 -11.76
N CYS A 241 -2.47 -5.97 -12.89
CA CYS A 241 -2.36 -5.15 -14.09
C CYS A 241 -3.74 -5.00 -14.75
N LEU A 242 -4.22 -3.76 -14.89
CA LEU A 242 -5.48 -3.47 -15.59
C LEU A 242 -5.30 -3.36 -17.11
N GLY A 243 -4.07 -3.14 -17.58
CA GLY A 243 -3.76 -3.01 -19.00
C GLY A 243 -3.52 -1.57 -19.44
N LYS A 244 -4.14 -1.19 -20.58
CA LYS A 244 -3.70 -0.20 -21.59
C LYS A 244 -2.69 -0.78 -22.60
N THR A 245 -2.19 0.06 -23.50
CA THR A 245 -1.19 -0.31 -24.51
C THR A 245 0.20 0.08 -24.02
N PHE A 246 1.07 -0.91 -23.79
CA PHE A 246 2.43 -0.67 -23.31
C PHE A 246 3.42 -1.78 -23.69
N GLU A 247 4.71 -1.46 -23.58
CA GLU A 247 5.81 -2.42 -23.66
C GLU A 247 6.74 -2.30 -22.44
N GLY A 248 7.24 -3.43 -21.93
CA GLY A 248 8.09 -3.51 -20.74
C GLY A 248 7.31 -3.33 -19.44
N SER A 249 7.89 -2.62 -18.48
CA SER A 249 7.33 -2.41 -17.14
C SER A 249 7.26 -3.69 -16.30
N GLU A 250 8.21 -4.59 -16.50
CA GLU A 250 8.36 -5.80 -15.70
C GLU A 250 8.50 -5.46 -14.22
N LEU A 251 7.81 -6.23 -13.37
CA LEU A 251 8.00 -6.14 -11.94
C LEU A 251 9.23 -6.98 -11.57
N TYR A 252 10.01 -6.51 -10.62
CA TYR A 252 11.13 -7.27 -10.09
C TYR A 252 11.00 -7.41 -8.58
N PHE A 253 11.19 -8.64 -8.08
CA PHE A 253 11.02 -8.99 -6.67
C PHE A 253 12.30 -9.58 -6.13
N GLY A 254 12.90 -8.91 -5.14
CA GLY A 254 14.05 -9.39 -4.41
C GLY A 254 13.68 -10.08 -3.09
N ASP A 255 14.61 -10.01 -2.15
CA ASP A 255 14.49 -10.60 -0.82
C ASP A 255 13.70 -9.70 0.15
N MET A 256 13.59 -10.15 1.40
CA MET A 256 12.93 -9.39 2.44
C MET A 256 13.75 -8.13 2.78
N ASN A 257 13.08 -7.07 3.23
CA ASN A 257 13.72 -5.81 3.63
C ASN A 257 14.67 -5.92 4.84
N SER A 258 14.78 -7.10 5.45
CA SER A 258 15.74 -7.44 6.50
C SER A 258 17.08 -7.94 5.94
N GLU A 259 17.13 -8.31 4.66
CA GLU A 259 18.32 -8.87 4.01
C GLU A 259 19.17 -7.79 3.32
N PRO A 260 20.50 -7.97 3.20
CA PRO A 260 21.37 -7.05 2.48
C PRO A 260 21.03 -6.97 0.99
N ILE A 261 20.76 -5.76 0.49
CA ILE A 261 20.43 -5.52 -0.94
C ILE A 261 21.53 -6.01 -1.88
N SER A 262 22.80 -5.90 -1.49
CA SER A 262 23.95 -6.31 -2.31
C SER A 262 24.00 -7.80 -2.62
N GLU A 263 23.28 -8.60 -1.83
CA GLU A 263 23.23 -10.06 -1.95
C GLU A 263 21.89 -10.53 -2.56
N SER A 264 20.97 -9.59 -2.83
CA SER A 264 19.62 -9.94 -3.24
C SER A 264 19.53 -10.35 -4.71
N THR A 265 18.81 -11.45 -4.96
CA THR A 265 18.49 -11.91 -6.32
C THR A 265 17.05 -11.55 -6.66
N CYS A 266 16.85 -10.95 -7.83
CA CYS A 266 15.54 -10.50 -8.26
C CYS A 266 14.90 -11.47 -9.26
N ILE A 267 13.60 -11.73 -9.07
CA ILE A 267 12.75 -12.44 -10.01
C ILE A 267 12.01 -11.39 -10.84
N LEU A 268 12.16 -11.44 -12.16
CA LEU A 268 11.42 -10.58 -13.08
C LEU A 268 10.12 -11.25 -13.51
N ILE A 269 9.04 -10.46 -13.52
CA ILE A 269 7.70 -10.92 -13.83
C ILE A 269 7.05 -9.92 -14.79
N GLU A 270 6.63 -10.41 -15.95
CA GLU A 270 5.91 -9.62 -16.93
C GLU A 270 4.47 -9.37 -16.47
N PRO A 271 3.98 -8.12 -16.54
CA PRO A 271 2.59 -7.80 -16.22
C PRO A 271 1.64 -8.34 -17.30
N LYS A 272 0.53 -8.96 -16.88
CA LYS A 272 -0.52 -9.47 -17.79
C LYS A 272 -1.87 -8.87 -17.41
N VAL A 273 -2.67 -8.46 -18.39
CA VAL A 273 -3.97 -7.81 -18.14
C VAL A 273 -4.88 -8.73 -17.32
N GLY A 274 -5.52 -8.19 -16.29
CA GLY A 274 -6.38 -8.92 -15.36
C GLY A 274 -5.65 -9.85 -14.39
N TYR A 275 -4.33 -10.01 -14.54
CA TYR A 275 -3.52 -10.91 -13.75
C TYR A 275 -3.00 -10.24 -12.48
N GLY A 276 -3.21 -10.91 -11.35
CA GLY A 276 -2.79 -10.47 -10.03
C GLY A 276 -1.52 -11.18 -9.58
N LEU A 277 -0.64 -10.42 -8.93
CA LEU A 277 0.51 -10.91 -8.18
C LEU A 277 0.28 -10.67 -6.70
N LEU A 278 0.39 -11.73 -5.91
CA LEU A 278 0.22 -11.72 -4.47
C LEU A 278 1.57 -12.04 -3.80
N HIS A 279 2.04 -11.14 -2.94
CA HIS A 279 3.35 -11.24 -2.29
C HIS A 279 3.34 -10.62 -0.89
N ARG A 280 4.39 -10.90 -0.11
CA ARG A 280 4.58 -10.31 1.23
C ARG A 280 4.90 -8.82 1.12
N GLY A 281 4.32 -8.00 1.99
CA GLY A 281 4.52 -6.55 1.94
C GLY A 281 5.96 -6.11 2.21
N CYS A 282 6.65 -6.76 3.15
CA CYS A 282 8.04 -6.51 3.49
C CYS A 282 9.06 -7.05 2.47
N GLN A 283 8.60 -7.69 1.39
CA GLN A 283 9.47 -8.09 0.29
C GLN A 283 9.88 -6.87 -0.54
N LEU A 284 11.18 -6.73 -0.78
CA LEU A 284 11.69 -5.67 -1.62
C LEU A 284 11.33 -5.95 -3.08
N HIS A 285 10.79 -4.94 -3.75
CA HIS A 285 10.37 -5.04 -5.13
C HIS A 285 10.37 -3.67 -5.79
N GLY A 286 10.21 -3.67 -7.11
CA GLY A 286 10.07 -2.47 -7.90
C GLY A 286 9.54 -2.79 -9.28
N VAL A 287 9.51 -1.76 -10.13
CA VAL A 287 9.04 -1.87 -11.51
C VAL A 287 10.09 -1.26 -12.41
N LEU A 288 10.47 -1.98 -13.46
CA LEU A 288 11.33 -1.44 -14.51
C LEU A 288 10.61 -0.30 -15.26
N ASN A 289 11.39 0.61 -15.82
CA ASN A 289 10.82 1.69 -16.62
C ASN A 289 10.03 1.11 -17.80
N ILE A 290 8.84 1.66 -18.01
CA ILE A 290 8.02 1.38 -19.18
C ILE A 290 8.78 1.83 -20.44
N LYS A 291 8.84 0.97 -21.46
CA LYS A 291 9.57 1.27 -22.70
C LYS A 291 8.75 2.14 -23.63
N SER A 292 7.44 1.89 -23.72
CA SER A 292 6.52 2.67 -24.53
C SER A 292 5.08 2.59 -23.99
N GLY A 293 4.27 3.61 -24.30
CA GLY A 293 2.85 3.63 -23.97
C GLY A 293 2.54 3.93 -22.50
N GLU A 294 1.43 3.37 -22.03
CA GLU A 294 0.94 3.57 -20.67
C GLU A 294 0.48 2.25 -20.06
N ARG A 295 0.70 2.07 -18.76
CA ARG A 295 0.18 0.92 -18.00
C ARG A 295 -0.57 1.39 -16.77
N CYS A 296 -1.72 0.77 -16.51
CA CYS A 296 -2.47 0.97 -15.27
C CYS A 296 -2.50 -0.32 -14.42
N SER A 297 -2.37 -0.18 -13.10
CA SER A 297 -2.46 -1.30 -12.16
C SER A 297 -3.30 -0.93 -10.94
N LEU A 298 -3.98 -1.91 -10.33
CA LEU A 298 -4.59 -1.79 -9.01
C LEU A 298 -3.70 -2.45 -7.97
N ILE A 299 -3.46 -1.75 -6.88
CA ILE A 299 -2.67 -2.21 -5.75
C ILE A 299 -3.56 -2.23 -4.51
N MET A 300 -3.58 -3.35 -3.81
CA MET A 300 -4.20 -3.46 -2.49
C MET A 300 -3.16 -3.84 -1.46
N TRP A 301 -2.84 -2.89 -0.59
CA TRP A 301 -2.08 -3.15 0.63
C TRP A 301 -3.04 -3.69 1.68
N MET A 302 -2.91 -4.96 2.04
CA MET A 302 -3.76 -5.59 3.05
C MET A 302 -3.00 -5.76 4.35
N ARG A 303 -3.69 -5.51 5.46
CA ARG A 303 -3.06 -5.47 6.77
C ARG A 303 -3.78 -6.28 7.82
N SER A 304 -3.01 -6.82 8.75
CA SER A 304 -3.45 -7.53 9.94
C SER A 304 -3.09 -6.74 11.19
N SER A 305 -4.08 -6.18 11.89
CA SER A 305 -3.83 -5.48 13.15
C SER A 305 -3.15 -6.38 14.19
N THR A 306 -3.41 -7.68 14.17
CA THR A 306 -2.78 -8.64 15.09
C THR A 306 -1.27 -8.80 14.88
N VAL A 307 -0.80 -8.65 13.65
CA VAL A 307 0.64 -8.63 13.32
C VAL A 307 1.22 -7.25 13.61
N ARG A 308 0.57 -6.20 13.09
CA ARG A 308 0.94 -4.79 13.26
C ARG A 308 1.14 -4.38 14.71
N ASN A 309 0.26 -4.82 15.60
CA ASN A 309 0.31 -4.43 17.02
C ASN A 309 1.52 -5.03 17.76
N GLN A 310 2.23 -6.01 17.16
CA GLN A 310 3.47 -6.55 17.71
C GLN A 310 4.69 -5.75 17.27
N LEU A 311 4.77 -5.41 15.98
CA LEU A 311 5.93 -4.74 15.39
C LEU A 311 5.50 -3.78 14.29
N CYS A 312 5.88 -2.51 14.41
CA CYS A 312 5.65 -1.51 13.38
C CYS A 312 6.70 -1.66 12.25
N PRO A 313 6.30 -1.85 10.97
CA PRO A 313 7.24 -2.05 9.88
C PRO A 313 8.05 -0.80 9.51
N MET A 314 7.65 0.38 10.01
CA MET A 314 8.36 1.64 9.74
C MET A 314 9.52 1.88 10.71
N CYS A 315 9.34 1.56 12.00
CA CYS A 315 10.37 1.79 13.02
C CYS A 315 11.00 0.52 13.59
N ASN A 316 10.49 -0.66 13.25
CA ASN A 316 10.90 -1.96 13.78
C ASN A 316 10.85 -2.02 15.32
N LEU A 317 9.87 -1.35 15.91
CA LEU A 317 9.58 -1.35 17.35
C LEU A 317 8.10 -1.64 17.58
N LYS A 318 7.76 -2.03 18.82
CA LYS A 318 6.37 -2.12 19.25
C LYS A 318 5.68 -0.76 19.04
N PRO A 319 4.51 -0.70 18.37
CA PRO A 319 3.86 0.56 18.06
C PRO A 319 3.51 1.33 19.34
N SER A 320 3.78 2.63 19.33
CA SER A 320 3.59 3.54 20.45
C SER A 320 3.18 4.93 19.96
N GLY A 321 2.66 5.77 20.86
CA GLY A 321 2.19 7.11 20.51
C GLY A 321 1.09 7.09 19.44
N LEU A 322 0.18 6.12 19.53
CA LEU A 322 -0.85 5.89 18.51
C LEU A 322 -1.77 7.10 18.37
N SER A 323 -1.95 7.57 17.13
CA SER A 323 -2.94 8.60 16.79
C SER A 323 -4.10 7.96 16.03
N GLN A 324 -5.33 8.24 16.46
CA GLN A 324 -6.52 7.66 15.83
C GLN A 324 -6.66 8.19 14.39
N SER A 325 -6.96 7.29 13.46
CA SER A 325 -7.35 7.64 12.08
C SER A 325 -8.88 7.63 11.94
N SER A 326 -9.39 8.42 11.01
CA SER A 326 -10.81 8.44 10.61
C SER A 326 -11.20 7.23 9.75
N HIS A 327 -10.23 6.50 9.23
CA HIS A 327 -10.44 5.26 8.47
C HIS A 327 -9.44 4.19 8.95
N TYR A 328 -8.84 3.41 8.06
CA TYR A 328 -7.90 2.35 8.43
C TYR A 328 -6.52 2.81 8.90
N GLY A 329 -6.10 4.06 8.64
CA GLY A 329 -4.75 4.53 8.94
C GLY A 329 -3.66 3.56 8.44
N ASP A 330 -2.70 3.25 9.32
CA ASP A 330 -1.66 2.24 9.11
C ASP A 330 -2.04 0.84 9.63
N GLY A 331 -3.31 0.61 9.96
CA GLY A 331 -3.82 -0.71 10.35
C GLY A 331 -3.54 -1.15 11.79
N PHE A 332 -3.03 -0.25 12.65
CA PHE A 332 -2.88 -0.54 14.08
C PHE A 332 -4.24 -0.42 14.79
N THR A 333 -4.44 -1.23 15.83
CA THR A 333 -5.63 -1.15 16.71
C THR A 333 -5.18 -1.09 18.17
N LEU A 334 -6.07 -0.68 19.07
CA LEU A 334 -5.86 -0.87 20.50
C LEU A 334 -6.37 -2.26 20.86
N ASN A 335 -5.52 -3.12 21.42
CA ASN A 335 -5.98 -4.39 21.97
C ASN A 335 -6.96 -4.10 23.13
N ASP A 336 -8.03 -4.89 23.27
CA ASP A 336 -9.00 -4.75 24.37
C ASP A 336 -8.34 -4.89 25.77
N THR A 337 -7.12 -5.40 25.86
CA THR A 337 -6.30 -5.43 27.08
C THR A 337 -5.76 -4.06 27.54
N VAL A 338 -5.88 -3.00 26.73
CA VAL A 338 -5.46 -1.64 27.13
C VAL A 338 -6.60 -0.86 27.81
N LYS A 339 -7.83 -1.40 27.85
CA LYS A 339 -8.96 -0.74 28.54
C LYS A 339 -8.78 -0.62 30.05
N GLU A 340 -7.90 -1.39 30.68
CA GLU A 340 -7.66 -1.30 32.13
C GLU A 340 -6.61 -0.26 32.54
N ALA A 341 -5.84 0.31 31.60
CA ALA A 341 -4.76 1.25 31.95
C ALA A 341 -5.13 2.75 31.76
N CYS A 342 -6.32 3.07 31.24
CA CYS A 342 -6.74 4.45 30.97
C CYS A 342 -7.77 5.03 31.97
N TYR A 343 -8.04 4.34 33.09
CA TYR A 343 -8.95 4.86 34.14
C TYR A 343 -8.34 5.01 35.52
N ILE A 344 -7.02 4.85 35.67
CA ILE A 344 -6.34 5.17 36.94
C ILE A 344 -5.03 5.88 36.64
N THR A 345 -5.08 7.21 36.61
CA THR A 345 -4.24 8.17 37.38
C THR A 345 -4.68 9.58 37.02
#